data_AF-A0A7S0R8M1-F1
#
_entry.id   AF-A0A7S0R8M1-F1
#
_cell.length_a   1.000
_cell.length_b   1.000
_cell.length_c   1.000
_cell.angle_alpha   90.00
_cell.angle_beta   90.00
_cell.angle_gamma   90.00
#
_symmetry.space_group_name_H-M   'P 1'
#
loop_
_entity.id
_entity.type
_entity.pdbx_description
1 polymer ?
#
loop_
_entity_poly.entity_id
_entity_poly.type
_entity_poly.pdbx_seq_one_letter_code
_entity_poly.pdbx_strand_id
1 'polypeptide(L)'
;EEGEAGGRDLLDEESDEEGGGHARQLSVRSGVMDEKCAALQALGLYAAHCCGPDASGQAGGGFEPHLLRAMELAVSCLDAFHEDLRHQACEALGRLVAATHRAFPPPPGSPPGTVSPQTQAALAAACPGLSEALEDDDCGVVGACLGAWRELLGGLGVAPLAQWATKVSEGVAAVLGGQAACCEVYADEE
;
A
#
# COMPACT_ATOMS: atom_id res chain seq x y z
N GLU A 1 7.65 -13.94 55.11
CA GLU A 1 7.59 -14.97 54.06
C GLU A 1 6.92 -14.37 52.84
N GLU A 2 7.59 -14.55 51.73
CA GLU A 2 7.38 -13.94 50.42
C GLU A 2 6.25 -14.61 49.63
N GLY A 3 5.79 -13.89 48.61
CA GLY A 3 5.28 -14.47 47.36
C GLY A 3 3.75 -14.48 47.20
N GLU A 4 3.16 -14.17 46.05
CA GLU A 4 3.69 -13.64 44.79
C GLU A 4 2.46 -13.26 43.94
N ALA A 5 2.54 -12.14 43.23
CA ALA A 5 1.49 -11.66 42.36
C ALA A 5 1.47 -12.47 41.06
N GLY A 6 0.37 -13.16 40.78
CA GLY A 6 0.15 -13.85 39.50
C GLY A 6 -0.15 -12.86 38.38
N GLY A 7 0.89 -12.24 37.81
CA GLY A 7 0.84 -11.61 36.50
C GLY A 7 0.76 -12.69 35.43
N ARG A 8 -0.32 -12.69 34.66
CA ARG A 8 -0.45 -13.49 33.44
C ARG A 8 0.10 -12.66 32.28
N ASP A 9 1.39 -12.80 32.02
CA ASP A 9 1.97 -12.46 30.73
C ASP A 9 1.50 -13.53 29.73
N LEU A 10 0.57 -13.15 28.86
CA LEU A 10 0.26 -13.88 27.63
C LEU A 10 1.25 -13.37 26.57
N LEU A 11 2.46 -13.92 26.59
CA LEU A 11 3.33 -13.87 25.42
C LEU A 11 2.96 -15.08 24.58
N ASP A 12 2.41 -14.78 23.41
CA ASP A 12 2.08 -15.73 22.34
C ASP A 12 3.35 -16.51 21.98
N GLU A 13 3.28 -17.84 22.06
CA GLU A 13 4.38 -18.73 21.72
C GLU A 13 4.49 -18.78 20.20
N GLU A 14 5.38 -17.96 19.63
CA GLU A 14 5.83 -18.10 18.23
C GLU A 14 6.50 -19.47 18.08
N SER A 15 5.81 -20.42 17.44
CA SER A 15 6.37 -21.70 17.02
C SER A 15 7.30 -21.47 15.84
N ASP A 16 8.59 -21.38 16.11
CA ASP A 16 9.66 -21.60 15.15
C ASP A 16 9.66 -23.08 14.74
N GLU A 17 8.88 -23.44 13.71
CA GLU A 17 9.07 -24.71 13.01
C GLU A 17 10.24 -24.57 12.02
N GLU A 18 11.44 -24.94 12.48
CA GLU A 18 12.65 -25.12 11.67
C GLU A 18 12.43 -26.19 10.59
N GLY A 19 12.30 -25.77 9.33
CA GLY A 19 12.10 -26.68 8.20
C GLY A 19 12.60 -26.16 6.85
N GLY A 20 13.92 -26.10 6.65
CA GLY A 20 14.52 -26.16 5.32
C GLY A 20 15.02 -24.84 4.72
N GLY A 21 16.34 -24.74 4.56
CA GLY A 21 17.02 -24.21 3.36
C GLY A 21 16.86 -22.75 2.92
N HIS A 22 15.97 -21.95 3.50
CA HIS A 22 15.68 -20.61 3.00
C HIS A 22 16.61 -19.56 3.63
N ALA A 23 17.04 -18.58 2.83
CA ALA A 23 17.83 -17.45 3.32
C ALA A 23 17.11 -16.86 4.53
N ARG A 24 17.77 -16.93 5.70
CA ARG A 24 17.20 -16.53 7.00
C ARG A 24 16.45 -15.20 6.86
N GLN A 25 15.13 -15.24 6.83
CA GLN A 25 14.29 -14.04 6.92
C GLN A 25 14.58 -13.44 8.29
N LEU A 26 15.36 -12.38 8.32
CA LEU A 26 15.61 -11.62 9.54
C LEU A 26 14.39 -10.74 9.79
N SER A 27 13.38 -11.28 10.46
CA SER A 27 12.26 -10.47 10.92
C SER A 27 12.72 -9.63 12.12
N VAL A 28 12.98 -8.34 11.88
CA VAL A 28 13.39 -7.38 12.91
C VAL A 28 12.21 -6.50 13.25
N ARG A 29 11.35 -7.02 14.12
CA ARG A 29 10.25 -6.24 14.69
C ARG A 29 10.77 -5.34 15.80
N SER A 30 10.57 -4.04 15.63
CA SER A 30 10.95 -3.04 16.63
C SER A 30 9.83 -2.02 16.81
N GLY A 31 9.74 -1.38 17.97
CA GLY A 31 8.75 -0.32 18.18
C GLY A 31 8.83 0.81 17.15
N VAL A 32 10.04 1.11 16.63
CA VAL A 32 10.23 2.10 15.57
C VAL A 32 9.62 1.64 14.24
N MET A 33 9.64 0.33 13.96
CA MET A 33 9.00 -0.24 12.77
C MET A 33 7.48 -0.13 12.91
N ASP A 34 6.92 -0.57 14.04
CA ASP A 34 5.47 -0.46 14.30
C ASP A 34 4.98 1.00 14.23
N GLU A 35 5.75 1.95 14.78
CA GLU A 35 5.46 3.39 14.68
C GLU A 35 5.43 3.89 13.23
N LYS A 36 6.38 3.45 12.39
CA LYS A 36 6.40 3.83 10.97
C LYS A 36 5.22 3.24 10.19
N CYS A 37 4.87 1.99 10.45
CA CYS A 37 3.71 1.33 9.86
C CYS A 37 2.42 2.07 10.25
N ALA A 38 2.25 2.36 11.54
CA ALA A 38 1.10 3.13 12.03
C ALA A 38 1.06 4.55 11.42
N ALA A 39 2.21 5.21 11.24
CA ALA A 39 2.28 6.51 10.61
C ALA A 39 1.87 6.48 9.13
N LEU A 40 2.33 5.50 8.34
CA LEU A 40 1.92 5.32 6.94
C LEU A 40 0.42 5.06 6.83
N GLN A 41 -0.11 4.18 7.68
CA GLN A 41 -1.54 3.92 7.76
C GLN A 41 -2.33 5.20 8.05
N ALA A 42 -1.88 5.98 9.03
CA ALA A 42 -2.49 7.26 9.38
C ALA A 42 -2.47 8.26 8.22
N LEU A 43 -1.36 8.38 7.48
CA LEU A 43 -1.29 9.24 6.29
C LEU A 43 -2.34 8.84 5.24
N GLY A 44 -2.49 7.54 4.97
CA GLY A 44 -3.51 7.03 4.07
C GLY A 44 -4.93 7.34 4.55
N LEU A 45 -5.21 7.19 5.85
CA LEU A 45 -6.52 7.47 6.44
C LEU A 45 -6.85 8.97 6.47
N TYR A 46 -5.88 9.84 6.81
CA TYR A 46 -6.07 11.28 6.72
C TYR A 46 -6.34 11.72 5.28
N ALA A 47 -5.64 11.16 4.30
CA ALA A 47 -5.95 11.42 2.90
C ALA A 47 -7.36 10.92 2.53
N ALA A 48 -7.78 9.76 3.04
CA ALA A 48 -9.10 9.20 2.75
C ALA A 48 -10.25 10.06 3.31
N HIS A 49 -10.08 10.62 4.51
CA HIS A 49 -11.17 11.26 5.27
C HIS A 49 -11.06 12.77 5.40
N CYS A 50 -9.89 13.35 5.13
CA CYS A 50 -9.62 14.78 5.27
C CYS A 50 -9.21 15.45 3.96
N CYS A 51 -9.24 14.74 2.83
CA CYS A 51 -9.19 15.31 1.48
C CYS A 51 -10.52 15.13 0.77
N GLY A 52 -11.18 16.24 0.47
CA GLY A 52 -12.44 16.28 -0.26
C GLY A 52 -13.04 17.68 -0.27
N PRO A 53 -14.13 17.89 -1.01
CA PRO A 53 -14.86 19.14 -0.96
C PRO A 53 -15.42 19.37 0.45
N ASP A 54 -15.29 20.59 0.95
CA ASP A 54 -15.92 20.96 2.21
C ASP A 54 -17.46 20.98 2.09
N ALA A 55 -18.16 21.30 3.18
CA ALA A 55 -19.62 21.38 3.19
C ALA A 55 -20.19 22.40 2.16
N SER A 56 -19.36 23.30 1.62
CA SER A 56 -19.72 24.26 0.58
C SER A 56 -19.48 23.75 -0.84
N GLY A 57 -18.92 22.54 -0.99
CA GLY A 57 -18.59 21.96 -2.29
C GLY A 57 -17.28 22.48 -2.87
N GLN A 58 -16.51 23.29 -2.14
CA GLN A 58 -15.18 23.73 -2.59
C GLN A 58 -14.12 22.67 -2.28
N ALA A 59 -13.30 22.35 -3.27
CA ALA A 59 -12.06 21.62 -3.06
C ALA A 59 -11.19 22.38 -2.04
N GLY A 60 -10.83 21.72 -0.94
CA GLY A 60 -10.13 22.35 0.16
C GLY A 60 -10.14 21.51 1.44
N GLY A 61 -9.72 20.24 1.32
CA GLY A 61 -9.61 19.36 2.50
C GLY A 61 -8.40 19.72 3.35
N GLY A 62 -8.50 19.65 4.68
CA GLY A 62 -7.41 20.02 5.59
C GLY A 62 -6.09 19.27 5.36
N PHE A 63 -6.13 18.10 4.70
CA PHE A 63 -4.94 17.31 4.38
C PHE A 63 -4.40 17.55 2.94
N GLU A 64 -5.13 18.28 2.09
CA GLU A 64 -4.73 18.56 0.70
C GLU A 64 -3.30 19.13 0.58
N PRO A 65 -2.85 20.11 1.41
CA PRO A 65 -1.50 20.67 1.32
C PRO A 65 -0.38 19.65 1.59
N HIS A 66 -0.71 18.50 2.18
CA HIS A 66 0.25 17.48 2.60
C HIS A 66 0.30 16.28 1.67
N LEU A 67 -0.62 16.16 0.70
CA LEU A 67 -0.77 14.99 -0.17
C LEU A 67 0.52 14.62 -0.90
N LEU A 68 1.17 15.59 -1.56
CA LEU A 68 2.39 15.33 -2.33
C LEU A 68 3.51 14.82 -1.42
N ARG A 69 3.71 15.46 -0.27
CA ARG A 69 4.78 15.08 0.66
C ARG A 69 4.51 13.72 1.29
N ALA A 70 3.27 13.42 1.65
CA ALA A 70 2.87 12.11 2.16
C ALA A 70 3.10 11.00 1.11
N MET A 71 2.83 11.29 -0.16
CA MET A 71 3.06 10.37 -1.26
C MET A 71 4.55 10.09 -1.49
N GLU A 72 5.40 11.11 -1.49
CA GLU A 72 6.86 10.94 -1.57
C GLU A 72 7.40 10.03 -0.45
N LEU A 73 6.89 10.23 0.77
CA LEU A 73 7.27 9.39 1.91
C LEU A 73 6.82 7.93 1.71
N ALA A 74 5.56 7.72 1.30
CA ALA A 74 5.03 6.38 1.05
C ALA A 74 5.78 5.67 -0.10
N VAL A 75 6.10 6.38 -1.20
CA VAL A 75 6.92 5.81 -2.29
C VAL A 75 8.28 5.37 -1.78
N SER A 76 8.94 6.18 -0.94
CA SER A 76 10.25 5.81 -0.37
C SER A 76 10.23 4.58 0.53
N CYS A 77 9.04 4.19 1.01
CA CYS A 77 8.86 3.00 1.86
C CYS A 77 8.57 1.72 1.06
N LEU A 78 8.37 1.80 -0.27
CA LEU A 78 8.21 0.61 -1.10
C LEU A 78 9.50 -0.21 -1.23
N ASP A 79 10.67 0.41 -1.11
CA ASP A 79 11.97 -0.29 -1.12
C ASP A 79 12.46 -0.66 0.30
N ALA A 80 11.59 -0.59 1.29
CA ALA A 80 11.95 -0.88 2.66
C ALA A 80 12.30 -2.37 2.84
N PHE A 81 13.30 -2.64 3.66
CA PHE A 81 13.70 -4.02 3.99
C PHE A 81 12.55 -4.84 4.59
N HIS A 82 11.74 -4.22 5.45
CA HIS A 82 10.67 -4.91 6.18
C HIS A 82 9.36 -4.90 5.38
N GLU A 83 8.81 -6.09 5.16
CA GLU A 83 7.59 -6.38 4.42
C GLU A 83 6.38 -5.60 4.96
N ASP A 84 6.16 -5.56 6.27
CA ASP A 84 5.10 -4.74 6.89
C ASP A 84 5.13 -3.26 6.43
N LEU A 85 6.32 -2.68 6.27
CA LEU A 85 6.44 -1.29 5.87
C LEU A 85 6.11 -1.11 4.38
N ARG A 86 6.52 -2.07 3.52
CA ARG A 86 6.15 -2.11 2.10
C ARG A 86 4.65 -2.34 1.92
N HIS A 87 4.05 -3.21 2.72
CA HIS A 87 2.59 -3.45 2.77
C HIS A 87 1.86 -2.14 3.09
N GLN A 88 2.23 -1.48 4.18
CA GLN A 88 1.58 -0.22 4.58
C GLN A 88 1.81 0.90 3.56
N ALA A 89 2.97 0.92 2.90
CA ALA A 89 3.24 1.85 1.79
C ALA A 89 2.28 1.63 0.61
N CYS A 90 2.07 0.38 0.19
CA CYS A 90 1.13 0.05 -0.88
C CYS A 90 -0.29 0.54 -0.56
N GLU A 91 -0.80 0.22 0.65
CA GLU A 91 -2.13 0.67 1.06
C GLU A 91 -2.25 2.20 1.11
N ALA A 92 -1.23 2.87 1.67
CA ALA A 92 -1.22 4.32 1.78
C ALA A 92 -1.22 4.99 0.40
N LEU A 93 -0.43 4.49 -0.56
CA LEU A 93 -0.34 5.04 -1.91
C LEU A 93 -1.69 4.97 -2.65
N GLY A 94 -2.39 3.83 -2.58
CA GLY A 94 -3.73 3.71 -3.17
C GLY A 94 -4.69 4.79 -2.64
N ARG A 95 -4.72 4.98 -1.31
CA ARG A 95 -5.56 6.01 -0.65
C ARG A 95 -5.12 7.43 -1.02
N LEU A 96 -3.82 7.71 -1.07
CA LEU A 96 -3.26 9.03 -1.37
C LEU A 96 -3.54 9.48 -2.81
N VAL A 97 -3.38 8.58 -3.79
CA VAL A 97 -3.70 8.90 -5.19
C VAL A 97 -5.20 9.09 -5.39
N ALA A 98 -6.03 8.22 -4.81
CA ALA A 98 -7.49 8.38 -4.85
C ALA A 98 -7.94 9.69 -4.18
N ALA A 99 -7.33 10.06 -3.05
CA ALA A 99 -7.58 11.33 -2.37
C ALA A 99 -7.17 12.53 -3.22
N THR A 100 -6.04 12.44 -3.93
CA THR A 100 -5.59 13.47 -4.88
C THR A 100 -6.61 13.66 -5.99
N HIS A 101 -7.16 12.59 -6.54
CA HIS A 101 -8.21 12.67 -7.55
C HIS A 101 -9.48 13.36 -7.04
N ARG A 102 -9.89 13.07 -5.80
CA ARG A 102 -11.04 13.74 -5.15
C ARG A 102 -10.80 15.21 -4.84
N ALA A 103 -9.59 15.56 -4.42
CA ALA A 103 -9.21 16.95 -4.13
C ALA A 103 -9.10 17.79 -5.40
N PHE A 104 -8.65 17.19 -6.50
CA PHE A 104 -8.46 17.86 -7.78
C PHE A 104 -9.26 17.15 -8.89
N PRO A 105 -10.60 17.22 -8.87
CA PRO A 105 -11.42 16.58 -9.89
C PRO A 105 -11.21 17.24 -11.26
N PRO A 106 -11.38 16.51 -12.37
CA PRO A 106 -11.37 17.09 -13.70
C PRO A 106 -12.52 18.10 -13.87
N PRO A 107 -12.39 19.10 -14.76
CA PRO A 107 -13.46 20.07 -15.01
C PRO A 107 -14.79 19.39 -15.38
N PRO A 108 -15.95 19.94 -14.97
CA PRO A 108 -17.25 19.40 -15.34
C PRO A 108 -17.39 19.25 -16.86
N GLY A 109 -17.88 18.09 -17.32
CA GLY A 109 -18.04 17.78 -18.75
C GLY A 109 -16.78 17.29 -19.45
N SER A 110 -15.68 17.06 -18.71
CA SER A 110 -14.49 16.42 -19.27
C SER A 110 -14.79 15.00 -19.79
N PRO A 111 -14.13 14.54 -20.86
CA PRO A 111 -14.27 13.17 -21.35
C PRO A 111 -13.99 12.12 -20.27
N PRO A 112 -14.64 10.94 -20.31
CA PRO A 112 -14.32 9.83 -19.41
C PRO A 112 -12.83 9.50 -19.42
N GLY A 113 -12.24 9.29 -18.25
CA GLY A 113 -10.80 9.03 -18.11
C GLY A 113 -9.92 10.29 -18.12
N THR A 114 -10.50 11.49 -18.17
CA THR A 114 -9.72 12.72 -17.94
C THR A 114 -9.40 12.84 -16.46
N VAL A 115 -8.13 13.13 -16.15
CA VAL A 115 -7.66 13.42 -14.78
C VAL A 115 -7.01 14.79 -14.73
N SER A 116 -6.96 15.40 -13.55
CA SER A 116 -6.24 16.66 -13.34
C SER A 116 -4.73 16.48 -13.43
N PRO A 117 -3.95 17.56 -13.68
CA PRO A 117 -2.49 17.51 -13.65
C PRO A 117 -1.94 16.98 -12.31
N GLN A 118 -2.59 17.31 -11.19
CA GLN A 118 -2.23 16.85 -9.85
C GLN A 118 -2.42 15.33 -9.73
N THR A 119 -3.55 14.81 -10.21
CA THR A 119 -3.79 13.37 -10.24
C THR A 119 -2.79 12.67 -11.16
N GLN A 120 -2.47 13.26 -12.31
CA GLN A 120 -1.50 12.68 -13.22
C GLN A 120 -0.08 12.64 -12.65
N ALA A 121 0.33 13.67 -11.92
CA ALA A 121 1.60 13.68 -11.19
C ALA A 121 1.62 12.62 -10.07
N ALA A 122 0.52 12.47 -9.34
CA ALA A 122 0.37 11.42 -8.33
C ALA A 122 0.49 10.01 -8.91
N LEU A 123 -0.17 9.75 -10.04
CA LEU A 123 -0.05 8.48 -10.77
C LEU A 123 1.39 8.23 -11.24
N ALA A 124 2.04 9.26 -11.81
CA ALA A 124 3.42 9.15 -12.25
C ALA A 124 4.40 8.85 -11.11
N ALA A 125 4.12 9.33 -9.90
CA ALA A 125 4.94 9.06 -8.72
C ALA A 125 4.69 7.66 -8.12
N ALA A 126 3.43 7.25 -7.97
CA ALA A 126 3.08 6.03 -7.23
C ALA A 126 3.09 4.76 -8.09
N CYS A 127 2.57 4.82 -9.32
CA CYS A 127 2.32 3.62 -10.11
C CYS A 127 3.58 2.87 -10.58
N PRO A 128 4.76 3.49 -10.82
CA PRO A 128 5.98 2.72 -11.07
C PRO A 128 6.32 1.76 -9.91
N GLY A 129 6.39 2.28 -8.68
CA GLY A 129 6.68 1.47 -7.50
C GLY A 129 5.58 0.45 -7.19
N LEU A 130 4.30 0.83 -7.33
CA LEU A 130 3.20 -0.15 -7.21
C LEU A 130 3.25 -1.22 -8.31
N SER A 131 3.82 -0.94 -9.48
CA SER A 131 3.97 -1.97 -10.50
C SER A 131 5.09 -2.94 -10.11
N GLU A 132 6.20 -2.43 -9.57
CA GLU A 132 7.31 -3.25 -9.08
C GLU A 132 6.93 -4.09 -7.87
N ALA A 133 6.11 -3.57 -6.95
CA ALA A 133 5.59 -4.31 -5.80
C ALA A 133 4.68 -5.52 -6.15
N LEU A 134 4.32 -5.72 -7.42
CA LEU A 134 3.67 -6.96 -7.88
C LEU A 134 4.64 -8.13 -8.00
N GLU A 135 5.94 -7.85 -8.06
CA GLU A 135 7.03 -8.81 -8.15
C GLU A 135 7.69 -9.08 -6.77
N ASP A 136 7.09 -8.54 -5.69
CA ASP A 136 7.57 -8.75 -4.32
C ASP A 136 7.51 -10.24 -3.92
N ASP A 137 8.42 -10.66 -3.06
CA ASP A 137 8.51 -12.03 -2.54
C ASP A 137 7.55 -12.26 -1.37
N ASP A 138 7.04 -11.20 -0.74
CA ASP A 138 6.05 -11.31 0.33
C ASP A 138 4.61 -11.27 -0.21
N CYS A 139 3.79 -12.26 0.17
CA CYS A 139 2.40 -12.37 -0.29
C CYS A 139 1.49 -11.26 0.26
N GLY A 140 1.78 -10.75 1.46
CA GLY A 140 1.06 -9.64 2.09
C GLY A 140 1.28 -8.35 1.32
N VAL A 141 2.53 -8.05 0.96
CA VAL A 141 2.90 -6.89 0.13
C VAL A 141 2.23 -6.96 -1.24
N VAL A 142 2.31 -8.10 -1.94
CA VAL A 142 1.64 -8.27 -3.25
C VAL A 142 0.12 -8.11 -3.10
N GLY A 143 -0.48 -8.67 -2.04
CA GLY A 143 -1.91 -8.51 -1.74
C GLY A 143 -2.31 -7.05 -1.49
N ALA A 144 -1.52 -6.31 -0.72
CA ALA A 144 -1.72 -4.88 -0.47
C ALA A 144 -1.58 -4.05 -1.76
N CYS A 145 -0.59 -4.38 -2.58
CA CYS A 145 -0.38 -3.77 -3.90
C CYS A 145 -1.59 -3.99 -4.83
N LEU A 146 -2.11 -5.22 -4.92
CA LEU A 146 -3.34 -5.51 -5.66
C LEU A 146 -4.55 -4.75 -5.10
N GLY A 147 -4.63 -4.62 -3.77
CA GLY A 147 -5.62 -3.78 -3.10
C GLY A 147 -5.53 -2.30 -3.51
N ALA A 148 -4.32 -1.77 -3.64
CA ALA A 148 -4.07 -0.41 -4.12
C ALA A 148 -4.50 -0.27 -5.58
N TRP A 149 -4.11 -1.17 -6.47
CA TRP A 149 -4.56 -1.17 -7.87
C TRP A 149 -6.08 -1.23 -8.01
N ARG A 150 -6.75 -2.05 -7.20
CA ARG A 150 -8.22 -2.10 -7.14
C ARG A 150 -8.82 -0.75 -6.75
N GLU A 151 -8.26 -0.09 -5.73
CA GLU A 151 -8.70 1.25 -5.31
C GLU A 151 -8.56 2.27 -6.45
N LEU A 152 -7.41 2.26 -7.15
CA LEU A 152 -7.17 3.17 -8.28
C LEU A 152 -8.13 2.90 -9.45
N LEU A 153 -8.32 1.63 -9.81
CA LEU A 153 -9.25 1.24 -10.89
C LEU A 153 -10.69 1.61 -10.54
N GLY A 154 -11.10 1.43 -9.30
CA GLY A 154 -12.43 1.80 -8.81
C GLY A 154 -12.65 3.31 -8.78
N GLY A 155 -11.61 4.09 -8.43
CA GLY A 155 -11.70 5.53 -8.28
C GLY A 155 -11.51 6.33 -9.58
N LEU A 156 -10.58 5.91 -10.44
CA LEU A 156 -10.17 6.65 -11.65
C LEU A 156 -10.65 5.99 -12.95
N GLY A 157 -11.03 4.71 -12.90
CA GLY A 157 -11.28 3.89 -14.08
C GLY A 157 -9.99 3.46 -14.79
N VAL A 158 -10.14 2.79 -15.93
CA VAL A 158 -9.03 2.14 -16.64
C VAL A 158 -8.19 3.10 -17.47
N ALA A 159 -8.82 4.12 -18.08
CA ALA A 159 -8.15 4.98 -19.07
C ALA A 159 -6.91 5.73 -18.52
N PRO A 160 -6.94 6.34 -17.31
CA PRO A 160 -5.76 6.99 -16.74
C PRO A 160 -4.62 6.02 -16.38
N LEU A 161 -4.96 4.74 -16.21
CA LEU A 161 -4.04 3.68 -15.78
C LEU A 161 -3.53 2.83 -16.94
N ALA A 162 -3.94 3.13 -18.17
CA ALA A 162 -3.72 2.28 -19.34
C ALA A 162 -2.24 1.96 -19.59
N GLN A 163 -1.32 2.88 -19.28
CA GLN A 163 0.11 2.66 -19.50
C GLN A 163 0.73 1.58 -18.58
N TRP A 164 0.07 1.24 -17.47
CA TRP A 164 0.50 0.17 -16.56
C TRP A 164 -0.32 -1.11 -16.72
N ALA A 165 -1.36 -1.09 -17.58
CA ALA A 165 -2.32 -2.18 -17.67
C ALA A 165 -1.69 -3.54 -17.97
N THR A 166 -0.69 -3.59 -18.87
CA THR A 166 0.02 -4.83 -19.20
C THR A 166 0.73 -5.40 -17.96
N LYS A 167 1.56 -4.59 -17.29
CA LYS A 167 2.32 -5.03 -16.11
C LYS A 167 1.40 -5.48 -14.97
N VAL A 168 0.31 -4.76 -14.72
CA VAL A 168 -0.70 -5.16 -13.73
C VAL A 168 -1.37 -6.47 -14.13
N SER A 169 -1.76 -6.63 -15.39
CA SER A 169 -2.41 -7.86 -15.87
C SER A 169 -1.49 -9.08 -15.81
N GLU A 170 -0.20 -8.91 -16.11
CA GLU A 170 0.81 -9.96 -16.02
C GLU A 170 1.07 -10.35 -14.56
N GLY A 171 1.21 -9.38 -13.66
CA GLY A 171 1.35 -9.64 -12.22
C GLY A 171 0.14 -10.38 -11.65
N VAL A 172 -1.08 -9.94 -11.97
CA VAL A 172 -2.31 -10.64 -11.56
C VAL A 172 -2.36 -12.06 -12.11
N ALA A 173 -2.02 -12.26 -13.38
CA ALA A 173 -1.99 -13.59 -13.99
C ALA A 173 -0.95 -14.50 -13.34
N ALA A 174 0.24 -13.98 -13.01
CA ALA A 174 1.28 -14.72 -12.33
C ALA A 174 0.84 -15.17 -10.93
N VAL A 175 0.23 -14.27 -10.15
CA VAL A 175 -0.31 -14.62 -8.81
C VAL A 175 -1.40 -15.69 -8.92
N LEU A 176 -2.38 -15.51 -9.82
CA LEU A 176 -3.47 -16.49 -10.01
C LEU A 176 -2.99 -17.82 -10.59
N GLY A 177 -1.88 -17.81 -11.33
CA GLY A 177 -1.24 -19.00 -11.88
C GLY A 177 -0.28 -19.70 -10.93
N GLY A 178 -0.05 -19.16 -9.72
CA GLY A 178 0.95 -19.69 -8.79
C GLY A 178 2.40 -19.53 -9.27
N GLN A 179 2.65 -18.57 -10.18
CA GLN A 179 3.95 -18.33 -10.82
C GLN A 179 4.65 -17.06 -10.31
N ALA A 180 4.01 -16.32 -9.39
CA ALA A 180 4.61 -15.15 -8.76
C ALA A 180 5.66 -15.57 -7.71
N ALA A 181 6.65 -14.72 -7.48
CA ALA A 181 7.71 -14.97 -6.49
C ALA A 181 7.12 -15.26 -5.09
N CYS A 182 6.11 -14.50 -4.68
CA CYS A 182 5.41 -14.70 -3.41
C CYS A 182 4.60 -16.01 -3.30
N CYS A 183 4.46 -16.79 -4.38
CA CYS A 183 3.84 -18.10 -4.38
C CYS A 183 4.86 -19.23 -4.15
N GLU A 184 6.16 -19.00 -4.37
CA GLU A 184 7.19 -20.03 -4.26
C GLU A 184 7.31 -20.58 -2.82
N VAL A 185 7.08 -19.72 -1.81
CA VAL A 185 7.12 -20.10 -0.38
C VAL A 185 6.09 -21.19 -0.03
N TYR A 186 4.97 -21.24 -0.75
CA TYR A 186 3.89 -22.20 -0.48
C TYR A 186 3.97 -23.46 -1.37
N ALA A 187 4.87 -23.49 -2.35
CA ALA A 187 5.00 -24.62 -3.28
C ALA A 187 5.83 -25.77 -2.69
N ASP A 188 6.69 -25.49 -1.70
CA ASP A 188 7.55 -26.48 -1.03
C ASP A 188 6.86 -27.17 0.17
N GLU A 189 5.64 -26.75 0.52
CA GLU A 189 4.83 -27.35 1.60
C GLU A 189 3.81 -28.42 1.12
N GLU A 190 3.75 -28.72 -0.19
CA GLU A 190 2.93 -29.80 -0.78
C GLU A 190 3.68 -31.13 -1.02
#